data_AF-A0A7C1B044-F1
#
_entry.id   AF-A0A7C1B044-F1
#
_cell.length_a   1.000
_cell.length_b   1.000
_cell.length_c   1.000
_cell.angle_alpha   90.00
_cell.angle_beta   90.00
_cell.angle_gamma   90.00
#
_symmetry.space_group_name_H-M   'P 1'
#
loop_
_entity.id
_entity.type
_entity.pdbx_description
1 polymer ?
#
loop_
_entity_poly.entity_id
_entity_poly.type
_entity_poly.pdbx_seq_one_letter_code
_entity_poly.pdbx_strand_id
1 'polypeptide(L)'
;MDSGISAQVGTIDLNEAKKEIESLRERLFEKRKKIEIEKHLIMAILPHRGDKLLLDRVEVNFPSKKSLPRAVGIYEITESVCKGHEWNGQKIFRGVDLIEICAQLTGIAFALKYPDFIGRAGVLRRTGIGKFSGTAFSGERVKCVLSFSNLKIRTIGGPEIKKISVMIQGKNFELFCEKPEGRKFFDQKIATVDFVEIIIQGALS
;
A
#
# COMPACT_ATOMS: atom_id res chain seq x y z
N MET A 1 30.55 2.27 -29.18
CA MET A 1 30.48 1.04 -28.37
C MET A 1 29.29 1.22 -27.43
N ASP A 2 28.10 0.87 -27.92
CA ASP A 2 26.87 0.92 -27.12
C ASP A 2 26.79 -0.35 -26.28
N SER A 3 27.08 -0.22 -24.99
CA SER A 3 26.79 -1.27 -24.02
C SER A 3 25.31 -1.24 -23.69
N GLY A 4 24.52 -1.99 -24.46
CA GLY A 4 23.13 -2.28 -24.15
C GLY A 4 23.02 -2.98 -22.80
N ILE A 5 22.54 -2.27 -21.79
CA ILE A 5 22.07 -2.87 -20.54
C ILE A 5 20.63 -3.32 -20.79
N SER A 6 20.47 -4.58 -21.21
CA SER A 6 19.16 -5.24 -21.21
C SER A 6 18.81 -5.61 -19.76
N ALA A 7 18.10 -4.72 -19.06
CA ALA A 7 17.42 -5.10 -17.83
C ALA A 7 16.21 -5.96 -18.22
N GLN A 8 16.34 -7.29 -18.13
CA GLN A 8 15.19 -8.19 -18.12
C GLN A 8 14.41 -7.96 -16.81
N VAL A 9 13.51 -6.98 -16.82
CA VAL A 9 12.40 -6.95 -15.86
C VAL A 9 11.35 -7.85 -16.46
N GLY A 10 11.16 -9.04 -15.86
CA GLY A 10 10.15 -9.99 -16.31
C GLY A 10 8.83 -9.28 -16.53
N THR A 11 8.34 -9.31 -17.77
CA THR A 11 7.02 -8.77 -18.12
C THR A 11 5.99 -9.52 -17.29
N ILE A 12 5.39 -8.84 -16.32
CA ILE A 12 4.23 -9.35 -15.59
C ILE A 12 3.12 -9.52 -16.61
N ASP A 13 2.65 -10.75 -16.82
CA ASP A 13 1.42 -10.99 -17.58
C ASP A 13 0.25 -10.42 -16.76
N LEU A 14 -0.24 -9.24 -17.17
CA LEU A 14 -1.32 -8.55 -16.48
C LEU A 14 -2.63 -9.34 -16.52
N ASN A 15 -2.84 -10.22 -17.50
CA ASN A 15 -4.02 -11.05 -17.56
C ASN A 15 -3.94 -12.19 -16.54
N GLU A 16 -2.78 -12.81 -16.40
CA GLU A 16 -2.54 -13.82 -15.37
C GLU A 16 -2.66 -13.22 -13.97
N ALA A 17 -2.00 -12.09 -13.72
CA ALA A 17 -2.07 -11.40 -12.44
C ALA A 17 -3.51 -10.98 -12.07
N LYS A 18 -4.30 -10.52 -13.05
CA LYS A 18 -5.73 -10.20 -12.83
C LYS A 18 -6.55 -11.42 -12.44
N LYS A 19 -6.34 -12.58 -13.08
CA LYS A 19 -7.03 -13.83 -12.73
C LYS A 19 -6.68 -14.26 -11.31
N GLU A 20 -5.40 -14.17 -10.95
CA GLU A 20 -4.95 -14.50 -9.59
C GLU A 20 -5.55 -13.56 -8.54
N ILE A 21 -5.54 -12.24 -8.81
CA ILE A 21 -6.18 -11.24 -7.93
C ILE A 21 -7.67 -11.56 -7.77
N GLU A 22 -8.37 -11.92 -8.83
CA GLU A 22 -9.79 -12.27 -8.75
C GLU A 22 -10.03 -13.52 -7.88
N SER A 23 -9.19 -14.55 -8.03
CA SER A 23 -9.24 -15.73 -7.15
C SER A 23 -8.97 -15.38 -5.68
N LEU A 24 -8.03 -14.47 -5.40
CA LEU A 24 -7.78 -13.97 -4.04
C LEU A 24 -8.97 -13.17 -3.50
N ARG A 25 -9.61 -12.36 -4.33
CA ARG A 25 -10.81 -11.59 -3.95
C ARG A 25 -11.98 -12.52 -3.61
N GLU A 26 -12.23 -13.55 -4.41
CA GLU A 26 -13.23 -14.58 -4.13
C GLU A 26 -12.95 -15.26 -2.78
N ARG A 27 -11.69 -15.69 -2.56
CA ARG A 27 -11.26 -16.28 -1.29
C ARG A 27 -11.46 -15.35 -0.10
N LEU A 28 -11.21 -14.05 -0.28
CA LEU A 28 -11.35 -13.04 0.76
C LEU A 28 -12.83 -12.76 1.05
N PHE A 29 -13.61 -12.34 0.06
CA PHE A 29 -14.97 -11.84 0.31
C PHE A 29 -16.02 -12.93 0.41
N GLU A 30 -15.91 -14.01 -0.37
CA GLU A 30 -16.88 -15.11 -0.34
C GLU A 30 -16.51 -16.14 0.73
N LYS A 31 -15.23 -16.55 0.77
CA LYS A 31 -14.77 -17.62 1.66
C LYS A 31 -14.20 -17.11 2.99
N ARG A 32 -14.12 -15.79 3.18
CA ARG A 32 -13.59 -15.13 4.40
C ARG A 32 -12.21 -15.65 4.83
N LYS A 33 -11.37 -16.05 3.87
CA LYS A 33 -10.02 -16.57 4.13
C LYS A 33 -9.01 -15.43 4.21
N LYS A 34 -7.98 -15.63 5.03
CA LYS A 34 -6.76 -14.83 4.94
C LYS A 34 -6.18 -14.96 3.53
N ILE A 35 -5.77 -13.84 2.95
CA ILE A 35 -4.98 -13.81 1.73
C ILE A 35 -3.69 -13.04 1.97
N GLU A 36 -2.69 -13.37 1.16
CA GLU A 36 -1.39 -12.73 1.12
C GLU A 36 -1.18 -12.32 -0.34
N ILE A 37 -0.74 -11.08 -0.55
CA ILE A 37 -0.52 -10.49 -1.86
C ILE A 37 0.95 -10.12 -1.92
N GLU A 38 1.68 -10.84 -2.77
CA GLU A 38 3.12 -10.67 -2.98
C GLU A 38 3.42 -9.49 -3.91
N LYS A 39 4.66 -9.01 -3.86
CA LYS A 39 5.14 -7.82 -4.60
C LYS A 39 4.74 -7.79 -6.08
N HIS A 40 4.83 -8.92 -6.77
CA HIS A 40 4.50 -9.01 -8.20
C HIS A 40 3.00 -8.74 -8.47
N LEU A 41 2.10 -9.22 -7.61
CA LEU A 41 0.66 -8.91 -7.68
C LEU A 41 0.39 -7.46 -7.25
N ILE A 42 1.12 -6.95 -6.26
CA ILE A 42 1.02 -5.54 -5.88
C ILE A 42 1.36 -4.65 -7.08
N MET A 43 2.38 -5.00 -7.88
CA MET A 43 2.74 -4.29 -9.11
C MET A 43 1.68 -4.39 -10.22
N ALA A 44 0.80 -5.40 -10.19
CA ALA A 44 -0.35 -5.46 -11.08
C ALA A 44 -1.52 -4.58 -10.59
N ILE A 45 -1.68 -4.46 -9.27
CA ILE A 45 -2.71 -3.62 -8.64
C ILE A 45 -2.35 -2.13 -8.71
N LEU A 46 -1.10 -1.78 -8.43
CA LEU A 46 -0.61 -0.41 -8.36
C LEU A 46 0.36 -0.10 -9.51
N PRO A 47 0.39 1.14 -10.02
CA PRO A 47 1.35 1.54 -11.05
C PRO A 47 2.77 1.82 -10.51
N HIS A 48 2.99 1.81 -9.19
CA HIS A 48 4.27 2.12 -8.55
C HIS A 48 5.36 1.10 -8.91
N ARG A 49 6.61 1.56 -9.09
CA ARG A 49 7.77 0.73 -9.49
C ARG A 49 9.05 1.17 -8.76
N GLY A 50 10.05 0.30 -8.73
CA GLY A 50 11.36 0.58 -8.13
C GLY A 50 11.27 1.05 -6.68
N ASP A 51 12.11 2.01 -6.30
CA ASP A 51 12.13 2.63 -4.96
C ASP A 51 10.88 3.48 -4.64
N LYS A 52 9.87 3.52 -5.54
CA LYS A 52 8.58 4.17 -5.30
C LYS A 52 7.47 3.18 -4.94
N LEU A 53 7.71 1.88 -5.07
CA LEU A 53 6.81 0.86 -4.53
C LEU A 53 7.25 0.53 -3.10
N LEU A 54 6.49 1.01 -2.11
CA LEU A 54 6.83 0.90 -0.69
C LEU A 54 5.99 -0.18 0.00
N LEU A 55 5.70 -1.25 -0.72
CA LEU A 55 4.99 -2.42 -0.22
C LEU A 55 5.57 -3.66 -0.90
N ASP A 56 6.17 -4.54 -0.10
CA ASP A 56 6.66 -5.83 -0.57
C ASP A 56 5.58 -6.91 -0.42
N ARG A 57 4.71 -6.77 0.58
CA ARG A 57 3.65 -7.72 0.88
C ARG A 57 2.43 -7.05 1.48
N VAL A 58 1.25 -7.56 1.17
CA VAL A 58 0.00 -7.18 1.84
C VAL A 58 -0.72 -8.40 2.35
N GLU A 59 -0.98 -8.44 3.64
CA GLU A 59 -1.82 -9.47 4.27
C GLU A 59 -3.22 -8.90 4.49
N VAL A 60 -4.26 -9.63 4.05
CA VAL A 60 -5.65 -9.25 4.29
C VAL A 60 -6.36 -10.35 5.05
N ASN A 61 -6.95 -10.01 6.19
CA ASN A 61 -7.61 -10.97 7.08
C ASN A 61 -8.90 -10.41 7.68
N PHE A 62 -9.69 -11.28 8.32
CA PHE A 62 -10.86 -10.89 9.10
C PHE A 62 -10.51 -11.00 10.59
N PRO A 63 -10.42 -9.90 11.33
CA PRO A 63 -10.15 -9.92 12.77
C PRO A 63 -11.18 -10.74 13.58
N SER A 64 -12.42 -10.82 13.06
CA SER A 64 -13.51 -11.63 13.61
C SER A 64 -14.49 -12.04 12.51
N LYS A 65 -15.38 -13.01 12.81
CA LYS A 65 -16.44 -13.43 11.88
C LYS A 65 -17.40 -12.32 11.47
N LYS A 66 -17.54 -11.24 12.26
CA LYS A 66 -18.50 -10.15 12.01
C LYS A 66 -17.83 -8.85 11.52
N SER A 67 -16.50 -8.74 11.57
CA SER A 67 -15.78 -7.53 11.16
C SER A 67 -15.58 -7.47 9.65
N LEU A 68 -15.37 -6.25 9.14
CA LEU A 68 -14.79 -6.06 7.81
C LEU A 68 -13.31 -6.50 7.80
N PRO A 69 -12.72 -6.72 6.61
CA PRO A 69 -11.33 -7.08 6.50
C PRO A 69 -10.38 -6.02 7.08
N ARG A 70 -9.19 -6.44 7.49
CA ARG A 70 -8.05 -5.59 7.83
C ARG A 70 -6.92 -5.92 6.86
N ALA A 71 -6.33 -4.89 6.27
CA ALA A 71 -5.11 -4.99 5.48
C ALA A 71 -3.89 -4.58 6.33
N VAL A 72 -2.81 -5.33 6.18
CA VAL A 72 -1.50 -5.04 6.76
C VAL A 72 -0.49 -5.00 5.63
N GLY A 73 0.01 -3.82 5.31
CA GLY A 73 1.09 -3.61 4.35
C GLY A 73 2.44 -3.75 5.03
N ILE A 74 3.38 -4.43 4.40
CA ILE A 74 4.72 -4.70 4.92
C ILE A 74 5.74 -4.21 3.90
N TYR A 75 6.77 -3.52 4.37
CA TYR A 75 7.88 -3.03 3.57
C TYR A 75 9.21 -3.23 4.28
N GLU A 76 10.18 -3.78 3.57
CA GLU A 76 11.57 -3.88 4.03
C GLU A 76 12.35 -2.64 3.61
N ILE A 77 12.90 -1.90 4.58
CA ILE A 77 13.59 -0.65 4.33
C ILE A 77 14.98 -0.96 3.77
N THR A 78 15.21 -0.56 2.53
CA THR A 78 16.52 -0.72 1.87
C THR A 78 17.41 0.51 2.07
N GLU A 79 18.71 0.37 1.80
CA GLU A 79 19.60 1.54 1.77
C GLU A 79 19.26 2.48 0.62
N SER A 80 18.76 1.96 -0.51
CA SER A 80 18.43 2.74 -1.71
C SER A 80 17.34 3.79 -1.43
N VAL A 81 16.28 3.39 -0.73
CA VAL A 81 15.16 4.29 -0.42
C VAL A 81 15.55 5.38 0.60
N CYS A 82 16.54 5.09 1.46
CA CYS A 82 17.09 6.00 2.45
C CYS A 82 18.24 6.88 1.92
N LYS A 83 18.57 6.79 0.62
CA LYS A 83 19.69 7.54 0.03
C LYS A 83 19.54 9.06 0.28
N GLY A 84 20.56 9.65 0.88
CA GLY A 84 20.60 11.08 1.20
C GLY A 84 19.83 11.48 2.47
N HIS A 85 19.38 10.51 3.28
CA HIS A 85 18.69 10.77 4.54
C HIS A 85 19.32 9.96 5.68
N GLU A 86 20.13 10.65 6.49
CA GLU A 86 20.96 10.05 7.53
C GLU A 86 20.91 10.85 8.83
N TRP A 87 21.10 10.14 9.94
CA TRP A 87 21.23 10.72 11.28
C TRP A 87 22.21 9.87 12.08
N ASN A 88 23.22 10.51 12.69
CA ASN A 88 24.26 9.83 13.47
C ASN A 88 24.91 8.64 12.74
N GLY A 89 25.14 8.77 11.43
CA GLY A 89 25.76 7.73 10.59
C GLY A 89 24.84 6.55 10.22
N GLN A 90 23.55 6.62 10.59
CA GLN A 90 22.56 5.60 10.24
C GLN A 90 21.61 6.12 9.15
N LYS A 91 21.32 5.27 8.17
CA LYS A 91 20.35 5.54 7.09
C LYS A 91 18.93 5.49 7.67
N ILE A 92 18.22 6.61 7.61
CA ILE A 92 16.88 6.75 8.19
C ILE A 92 15.82 6.74 7.09
N PHE A 93 14.74 6.01 7.31
CA PHE A 93 13.54 6.05 6.48
C PHE A 93 12.74 7.33 6.73
N ARG A 94 12.33 8.04 5.68
CA ARG A 94 11.70 9.37 5.84
C ARG A 94 10.28 9.22 6.37
N GLY A 95 9.88 10.09 7.28
CA GLY A 95 8.50 10.12 7.79
C GLY A 95 7.44 10.31 6.70
N VAL A 96 7.77 11.02 5.62
CA VAL A 96 6.87 11.17 4.46
C VAL A 96 6.65 9.87 3.69
N ASP A 97 7.61 8.95 3.69
CA ASP A 97 7.47 7.65 3.03
C ASP A 97 6.47 6.75 3.80
N LEU A 98 6.33 6.94 5.12
CA LEU A 98 5.29 6.27 5.92
C LEU A 98 3.88 6.68 5.48
N ILE A 99 3.67 7.95 5.12
CA ILE A 99 2.40 8.44 4.58
C ILE A 99 2.13 7.82 3.21
N GLU A 100 3.16 7.68 2.39
CA GLU A 100 3.07 7.04 1.08
C GLU A 100 2.68 5.55 1.20
N ILE A 101 3.23 4.82 2.18
CA ILE A 101 2.80 3.44 2.50
C ILE A 101 1.29 3.41 2.81
N CYS A 102 0.79 4.35 3.62
CA CYS A 102 -0.64 4.45 3.91
C CYS A 102 -1.48 4.67 2.64
N ALA A 103 -1.00 5.52 1.72
CA ALA A 103 -1.66 5.80 0.46
C ALA A 103 -1.68 4.56 -0.45
N GLN A 104 -0.55 3.87 -0.63
CA GLN A 104 -0.47 2.66 -1.44
C GLN A 104 -1.37 1.55 -0.87
N LEU A 105 -1.35 1.35 0.45
CA LEU A 105 -2.21 0.37 1.12
C LEU A 105 -3.70 0.71 0.94
N THR A 106 -4.06 1.98 0.96
CA THR A 106 -5.42 2.45 0.66
C THR A 106 -5.82 2.12 -0.78
N GLY A 107 -4.93 2.35 -1.74
CA GLY A 107 -5.15 2.01 -3.15
C GLY A 107 -5.38 0.52 -3.34
N ILE A 108 -4.58 -0.34 -2.71
CA ILE A 108 -4.73 -1.80 -2.77
C ILE A 108 -6.06 -2.23 -2.13
N ALA A 109 -6.34 -1.78 -0.91
CA ALA A 109 -7.57 -2.15 -0.21
C ALA A 109 -8.82 -1.73 -1.01
N PHE A 110 -8.77 -0.57 -1.66
CA PHE A 110 -9.83 -0.12 -2.56
C PHE A 110 -9.94 -0.98 -3.83
N ALA A 111 -8.84 -1.25 -4.53
CA ALA A 111 -8.85 -2.07 -5.75
C ALA A 111 -9.30 -3.52 -5.48
N LEU A 112 -8.99 -4.07 -4.31
CA LEU A 112 -9.54 -5.37 -3.87
C LEU A 112 -11.06 -5.33 -3.68
N LYS A 113 -11.64 -4.19 -3.31
CA LYS A 113 -13.09 -4.05 -3.22
C LYS A 113 -13.73 -3.73 -4.57
N TYR A 114 -13.02 -2.99 -5.43
CA TYR A 114 -13.49 -2.53 -6.75
C TYR A 114 -12.45 -2.86 -7.83
N PRO A 115 -12.57 -4.03 -8.49
CA PRO A 115 -11.53 -4.59 -9.35
C PRO A 115 -11.31 -3.76 -10.63
N ASP A 116 -12.32 -3.02 -11.06
CA ASP A 116 -12.25 -2.10 -12.21
C ASP A 116 -11.17 -1.01 -12.07
N PHE A 117 -10.67 -0.81 -10.86
CA PHE A 117 -9.61 0.15 -10.53
C PHE A 117 -8.22 -0.46 -10.42
N ILE A 118 -8.07 -1.78 -10.61
CA ILE A 118 -6.77 -2.45 -10.68
C ILE A 118 -5.93 -1.82 -11.80
N GLY A 119 -4.69 -1.47 -11.48
CA GLY A 119 -3.72 -0.87 -12.40
C GLY A 119 -3.97 0.61 -12.70
N ARG A 120 -5.01 1.24 -12.14
CA ARG A 120 -5.27 2.66 -12.35
C ARG A 120 -4.37 3.52 -11.48
N ALA A 121 -3.95 4.65 -12.04
CA ALA A 121 -3.18 5.65 -11.29
C ALA A 121 -4.09 6.47 -10.37
N GLY A 122 -3.67 6.58 -9.11
CA GLY A 122 -4.26 7.47 -8.11
C GLY A 122 -3.35 8.66 -7.83
N VAL A 123 -3.96 9.78 -7.45
CA VAL A 123 -3.25 10.98 -7.00
C VAL A 123 -3.55 11.20 -5.53
N LEU A 124 -2.51 11.31 -4.70
CA LEU A 124 -2.65 11.72 -3.31
C LEU A 124 -3.11 13.20 -3.29
N ARG A 125 -4.33 13.44 -2.81
CA ARG A 125 -4.95 14.77 -2.78
C ARG A 125 -4.72 15.46 -1.45
N ARG A 126 -4.93 14.74 -0.34
CA ARG A 126 -4.88 15.29 1.02
C ARG A 126 -4.41 14.24 2.00
N THR A 127 -3.81 14.70 3.09
CA THR A 127 -3.45 13.87 4.23
C THR A 127 -3.94 14.54 5.52
N GLY A 128 -4.24 13.73 6.52
CA GLY A 128 -4.47 14.19 7.88
C GLY A 128 -3.16 14.44 8.61
N ILE A 129 -3.26 14.68 9.92
CA ILE A 129 -2.08 14.86 10.77
C ILE A 129 -1.35 13.52 10.88
N GLY A 130 -0.05 13.54 10.59
CA GLY A 130 0.89 12.47 10.93
C GLY A 130 1.55 12.77 12.27
N LYS A 131 1.50 11.85 13.21
CA LYS A 131 2.27 11.92 14.46
C LYS A 131 3.37 10.87 14.40
N PHE A 132 4.62 11.31 14.37
CA PHE A 132 5.80 10.46 14.27
C PHE A 132 6.48 10.41 15.64
N SER A 133 6.44 9.24 16.27
CA SER A 133 6.94 9.00 17.63
C SER A 133 8.19 8.13 17.68
N GLY A 134 8.64 7.61 16.54
CA GLY A 134 9.85 6.80 16.42
C GLY A 134 10.47 6.88 15.03
N THR A 135 11.69 6.38 14.92
CA THR A 135 12.43 6.27 13.67
C THR A 135 12.39 4.83 13.15
N ALA A 136 12.62 4.69 11.84
CA ALA A 136 12.89 3.41 11.21
C ALA A 136 14.15 3.54 10.35
N PHE A 137 14.98 2.51 10.35
CA PHE A 137 16.30 2.49 9.74
C PHE A 137 16.37 1.47 8.61
N SER A 138 17.38 1.62 7.74
CA SER A 138 17.69 0.59 6.75
C SER A 138 17.93 -0.77 7.41
N GLY A 139 17.39 -1.83 6.80
CA GLY A 139 17.42 -3.21 7.30
C GLY A 139 16.26 -3.56 8.24
N GLU A 140 15.47 -2.58 8.69
CA GLU A 140 14.25 -2.82 9.47
C GLU A 140 13.02 -3.00 8.56
N ARG A 141 11.88 -3.41 9.13
CA ARG A 141 10.62 -3.50 8.39
C ARG A 141 9.57 -2.56 8.96
N VAL A 142 8.78 -1.96 8.07
CA VAL A 142 7.61 -1.17 8.44
C VAL A 142 6.36 -1.99 8.17
N LYS A 143 5.49 -2.05 9.17
CA LYS A 143 4.11 -2.54 9.05
C LYS A 143 3.14 -1.37 9.10
N CYS A 144 2.25 -1.27 8.12
CA CYS A 144 1.15 -0.32 8.09
C CYS A 144 -0.19 -1.04 8.19
N VAL A 145 -1.07 -0.57 9.06
CA VAL A 145 -2.36 -1.19 9.32
C VAL A 145 -3.51 -0.31 8.81
N LEU A 146 -4.44 -0.91 8.07
CA LEU A 146 -5.69 -0.29 7.63
C LEU A 146 -6.88 -1.23 7.84
N SER A 147 -7.91 -0.79 8.56
CA SER A 147 -9.21 -1.47 8.58
C SER A 147 -10.07 -1.03 7.39
N PHE A 148 -10.75 -1.97 6.73
CA PHE A 148 -11.69 -1.64 5.64
C PHE A 148 -12.88 -0.82 6.13
N SER A 149 -13.25 -0.91 7.42
CA SER A 149 -14.25 -0.02 8.04
C SER A 149 -13.86 1.46 7.98
N ASN A 150 -12.57 1.74 7.79
CA ASN A 150 -12.03 3.10 7.75
C ASN A 150 -11.92 3.65 6.32
N LEU A 151 -12.30 2.86 5.30
CA LEU A 151 -12.38 3.33 3.92
C LEU A 151 -13.68 4.11 3.70
N LYS A 152 -13.56 5.37 3.32
CA LYS A 152 -14.68 6.19 2.84
C LYS A 152 -14.52 6.45 1.35
N ILE A 153 -15.58 6.27 0.59
CA ILE A 153 -15.56 6.37 -0.88
C ILE A 153 -16.59 7.41 -1.29
N ARG A 154 -16.22 8.30 -2.20
CA ARG A 154 -17.11 9.31 -2.75
C ARG A 154 -16.86 9.46 -4.24
N THR A 155 -17.93 9.44 -5.02
CA THR A 155 -17.87 9.79 -6.44
C THR A 155 -17.76 11.31 -6.56
N ILE A 156 -16.81 11.80 -7.36
CA ILE A 156 -16.67 13.21 -7.73
C ILE A 156 -16.95 13.33 -9.23
N GLY A 157 -17.94 14.14 -9.58
CA GLY A 157 -18.28 14.48 -10.96
C GLY A 157 -19.39 15.53 -10.96
N GLY A 158 -19.32 16.49 -11.88
CA GLY A 158 -20.42 17.41 -12.17
C GLY A 158 -21.17 16.99 -13.44
N PRO A 159 -22.35 17.58 -13.73
CA PRO A 159 -23.14 17.26 -14.91
C PRO A 159 -22.37 17.36 -16.25
N GLU A 160 -21.33 18.21 -16.29
CA GLU A 160 -20.52 18.46 -17.49
C GLU A 160 -19.24 17.62 -17.58
N ILE A 161 -18.86 16.90 -16.53
CA ILE A 161 -17.57 16.19 -16.50
C ILE A 161 -17.77 14.77 -17.01
N LYS A 162 -17.41 14.52 -18.28
CA LYS A 162 -17.32 13.18 -18.90
C LYS A 162 -16.39 12.18 -18.17
N LYS A 163 -15.74 12.59 -17.08
CA LYS A 163 -14.83 11.78 -16.26
C LYS A 163 -15.34 11.75 -14.82
N ILE A 164 -16.01 10.66 -14.46
CA ILE A 164 -16.27 10.32 -13.07
C ILE A 164 -14.91 10.02 -12.41
N SER A 165 -14.67 10.61 -11.24
CA SER A 165 -13.51 10.27 -10.39
C SER A 165 -14.01 9.69 -9.07
N VAL A 166 -13.21 8.83 -8.47
CA VAL A 166 -13.48 8.28 -7.14
C VAL A 166 -12.48 8.84 -6.15
N MET A 167 -13.00 9.48 -5.11
CA MET A 167 -12.25 9.84 -3.92
C MET A 167 -12.30 8.69 -2.92
N ILE A 168 -11.15 8.32 -2.41
CA ILE A 168 -11.00 7.27 -1.41
C ILE A 168 -10.23 7.86 -0.25
N GLN A 169 -10.78 7.71 0.95
CA GLN A 169 -10.13 8.16 2.17
C GLN A 169 -9.95 6.95 3.10
N GLY A 170 -8.70 6.56 3.34
CA GLY A 170 -8.36 5.63 4.42
C GLY A 170 -8.13 6.42 5.71
N LYS A 171 -8.43 5.84 6.88
CA LYS A 171 -8.29 6.51 8.19
C LYS A 171 -7.65 5.65 9.27
N ASN A 172 -7.15 6.33 10.28
CA ASN A 172 -6.63 5.78 11.54
C ASN A 172 -5.57 4.71 11.28
N PHE A 173 -4.53 5.10 10.52
CA PHE A 173 -3.41 4.21 10.27
C PHE A 173 -2.54 4.12 11.50
N GLU A 174 -2.06 2.91 11.75
CA GLU A 174 -1.02 2.64 12.73
C GLU A 174 0.17 2.06 12.00
N LEU A 175 1.36 2.62 12.26
CA LEU A 175 2.61 2.15 11.69
C LEU A 175 3.54 1.66 12.78
N PHE A 176 4.11 0.49 12.54
CA PHE A 176 5.04 -0.18 13.44
C PHE A 176 6.35 -0.42 12.72
N CYS A 177 7.46 -0.26 13.43
CA CYS A 177 8.76 -0.77 12.99
C CYS A 177 9.00 -2.11 13.66
N GLU A 178 9.35 -3.11 12.87
CA GLU A 178 9.90 -4.37 13.33
C GLU A 178 11.42 -4.29 13.35
N LYS A 179 11.97 -4.37 14.56
CA LYS A 179 13.41 -4.44 14.77
C LYS A 179 13.87 -5.89 14.76
N PRO A 180 14.90 -6.26 13.99
CA PRO A 180 15.52 -7.56 14.12
C PRO A 180 16.31 -7.62 15.44
N GLU A 181 15.73 -8.24 16.48
CA GLU A 181 16.42 -8.55 17.74
C GLU A 181 16.64 -10.06 17.84
N GLY A 182 17.78 -10.53 17.31
CA GLY A 182 18.10 -11.95 17.24
C GLY A 182 17.17 -12.71 16.28
N ARG A 183 16.34 -13.63 16.80
CA ARG A 183 15.32 -14.38 16.03
C ARG A 183 13.90 -13.84 16.19
N LYS A 184 13.71 -12.73 16.91
CA LYS A 184 12.39 -12.16 17.20
C LYS A 184 12.27 -10.77 16.57
N PHE A 185 11.07 -10.45 16.14
CA PHE A 185 10.68 -9.10 15.74
C PHE A 185 9.80 -8.50 16.83
N PHE A 186 10.12 -7.29 17.28
CA PHE A 186 9.27 -6.52 18.19
C PHE A 186 8.63 -5.38 17.43
N ASP A 187 7.30 -5.29 17.52
CA ASP A 187 6.53 -4.21 16.91
C ASP A 187 6.62 -2.96 17.80
N GLN A 188 7.45 -1.99 17.41
CA GLN A 188 7.45 -0.66 18.01
C GLN A 188 6.54 0.27 17.20
N LYS A 189 5.51 0.86 17.80
CA LYS A 189 4.69 1.87 17.13
C LYS A 189 5.53 3.13 16.86
N ILE A 190 5.71 3.47 15.58
CA ILE A 190 6.55 4.60 15.14
C ILE A 190 5.72 5.78 14.63
N ALA A 191 4.50 5.56 14.16
CA ALA A 191 3.64 6.63 13.69
C ALA A 191 2.15 6.31 13.71
N THR A 192 1.34 7.37 13.71
CA THR A 192 -0.08 7.33 13.35
C THR A 192 -0.36 8.35 12.25
N VAL A 193 -1.24 8.00 11.30
CA VAL A 193 -1.72 8.93 10.28
C VAL A 193 -3.25 8.95 10.33
N ASP A 194 -3.84 10.12 10.56
CA ASP A 194 -5.29 10.26 10.74
C ASP A 194 -6.06 9.84 9.49
N PHE A 195 -5.62 10.30 8.32
CA PHE A 195 -6.17 9.87 7.04
C PHE A 195 -5.22 10.13 5.87
N VAL A 196 -5.45 9.42 4.77
CA VAL A 196 -4.95 9.73 3.43
C VAL A 196 -6.12 9.75 2.46
N GLU A 197 -6.14 10.69 1.53
CA GLU A 197 -7.19 10.85 0.54
C GLU A 197 -6.60 10.79 -0.87
N ILE A 198 -7.06 9.84 -1.66
CA ILE A 198 -6.60 9.54 -3.02
C ILE A 198 -7.75 9.80 -3.99
N ILE A 199 -7.45 10.39 -5.14
CA ILE A 199 -8.38 10.48 -6.27
C ILE A 199 -7.92 9.52 -7.36
N ILE A 200 -8.82 8.67 -7.83
CA ILE A 200 -8.58 7.79 -8.98
C ILE A 200 -9.58 8.14 -10.08
N GLN A 201 -9.13 8.28 -11.33
CA GLN A 201 -10.03 8.52 -12.46
C GLN A 201 -10.73 7.22 -12.86
N GLY A 202 -12.07 7.23 -12.88
CA GLY A 202 -12.89 6.09 -13.22
C GLY A 202 -14.30 6.17 -12.65
N ALA A 203 -15.25 5.49 -13.31
CA ALA A 203 -16.58 5.27 -12.78
C ALA A 203 -16.60 4.02 -11.90
N LEU A 204 -17.40 4.04 -10.83
CA LEU A 204 -17.81 2.82 -10.14
C LEU A 204 -18.88 2.16 -11.02
N SER A 205 -18.60 0.96 -11.52
CA SER A 205 -19.58 0.08 -12.17
C SER A 205 -20.59 -0.46 -11.16
#